data_AF-A0A382PR64-F1
#
_entry.id   AF-A0A382PR64-F1
#
_cell.length_a   1.000
_cell.length_b   1.000
_cell.length_c   1.000
_cell.angle_alpha   90.00
_cell.angle_beta   90.00
_cell.angle_gamma   90.00
#
_symmetry.space_group_name_H-M   'P 1'
#
loop_
_entity.id
_entity.type
_entity.pdbx_description
1 polymer ?
#
loop_
_entity_poly.entity_id
_entity_poly.type
_entity_poly.pdbx_seq_one_letter_code
_entity_poly.pdbx_strand_id
1 'polypeptide(L)' 'MDRVRWGLLSTADINKEIIPAIRASNRSSLVAVASRNQETATAYAKK' A
#
# COMPACT_ATOMS: atom_id res chain seq x y z
N MET A 1 1.96 -19.69 7.27
CA MET A 1 0.63 -19.09 7.52
C MET A 1 0.49 -17.97 6.53
N ASP A 2 -0.43 -18.10 5.57
CA ASP A 2 -0.46 -17.20 4.41
C ASP A 2 -1.00 -15.83 4.81
N ARG A 3 -0.22 -14.78 4.54
CA ARG A 3 -0.59 -13.39 4.79
C ARG A 3 -1.42 -12.88 3.61
N VAL A 4 -2.45 -12.09 3.90
CA VAL A 4 -3.20 -11.36 2.88
C VAL A 4 -2.28 -10.33 2.25
N ARG A 5 -2.13 -10.40 0.92
CA ARG A 5 -1.30 -9.48 0.14
C ARG A 5 -2.16 -8.34 -0.39
N TRP A 6 -1.92 -7.14 0.11
CA TRP A 6 -2.64 -5.94 -0.28
C TRP A 6 -1.93 -5.19 -1.41
N GLY A 7 -2.71 -4.75 -2.39
CA GLY A 7 -2.30 -3.76 -3.38
C GLY A 7 -3.19 -2.53 -3.26
N LEU A 8 -2.60 -1.34 -3.18
CA LEU A 8 -3.34 -0.08 -3.17
C LEU A 8 -3.48 0.47 -4.58
N LEU A 9 -4.71 0.78 -4.98
CA LEU A 9 -4.99 1.53 -6.20
C LEU A 9 -5.06 3.02 -5.86
N SER A 10 -4.23 3.82 -6.52
CA SER A 10 -4.01 5.25 -6.27
C SER A 10 -3.03 5.55 -5.13
N THR A 11 -2.59 6.81 -5.10
CA THR A 11 -1.75 7.44 -4.08
C THR A 11 -2.56 8.46 -3.27
N ALA A 12 -3.81 8.11 -2.94
CA ALA A 12 -4.75 8.99 -2.26
C ALA A 12 -4.36 9.24 -0.80
N ASP A 13 -4.79 10.38 -0.25
CA ASP A 13 -4.45 10.77 1.13
C ASP A 13 -4.96 9.80 2.20
N ILE A 14 -6.08 9.11 1.95
CA ILE A 14 -6.62 8.09 2.86
C ILE A 14 -5.62 6.95 3.15
N ASN A 15 -4.65 6.72 2.26
CA ASN A 15 -3.61 5.73 2.47
C ASN A 15 -2.77 6.02 3.74
N LYS A 16 -2.72 7.27 4.22
CA LYS A 16 -2.08 7.63 5.49
C LYS A 16 -2.68 6.88 6.69
N GLU A 17 -3.98 6.58 6.65
CA GLU A 17 -4.69 5.83 7.69
C GLU A 17 -4.71 4.33 7.42
N ILE A 18 -4.85 3.94 6.14
CA ILE A 18 -4.96 2.52 5.75
C ILE A 18 -3.64 1.77 5.93
N ILE A 19 -2.50 2.37 5.56
CA ILE A 19 -1.19 1.70 5.61
C ILE A 19 -0.81 1.28 7.05
N PRO A 20 -0.94 2.15 8.08
CA PRO A 20 -0.73 1.74 9.47
C PRO A 20 -1.62 0.57 9.90
N ALA A 21 -2.91 0.58 9.54
CA ALA A 21 -3.83 -0.50 9.87
C ALA A 21 -3.43 -1.84 9.23
N ILE A 22 -3.00 -1.83 7.96
CA ILE A 22 -2.48 -3.02 7.27
C ILE A 22 -1.22 -3.55 7.98
N ARG A 23 -0.30 -2.65 8.36
CA ARG A 23 0.97 -3.00 9.03
C ARG A 23 0.77 -3.53 10.46
N ALA A 24 -0.26 -3.05 11.17
CA ALA A 24 -0.59 -3.49 12.53
C ALA A 24 -1.14 -4.93 12.58
N SER A 25 -1.69 -5.44 11.47
CA SER A 25 -2.21 -6.80 11.39
C SER A 25 -1.12 -7.83 11.10
N ASN A 26 -0.97 -8.81 11.99
CA ASN A 26 -0.05 -9.94 11.83
C ASN A 26 -0.36 -10.84 10.61
N ARG A 27 -1.58 -10.74 10.05
CA ARG A 27 -2.05 -11.55 8.92
C ARG A 27 -2.03 -10.82 7.58
N SER A 28 -1.48 -9.61 7.52
CA SER A 28 -1.48 -8.79 6.30
C SER A 28 -0.08 -8.31 5.92
N SER A 29 0.11 -8.03 4.63
CA SER A 29 1.28 -7.37 4.06
C SER A 29 0.86 -6.47 2.91
N LEU A 30 1.29 -5.21 2.93
CA LEU A 30 1.21 -4.32 1.77
C LEU A 30 2.36 -4.66 0.81
N VAL A 31 2.04 -5.05 -0.42
CA VAL A 31 3.04 -5.53 -1.39
C VAL A 31 3.11 -4.69 -2.66
N ALA A 32 2.11 -3.85 -2.93
CA ALA A 32 2.07 -3.03 -4.14
C ALA A 32 1.29 -1.73 -3.95
N VAL A 33 1.66 -0.72 -4.74
CA VAL A 33 0.87 0.49 -4.97
C VAL A 33 0.86 0.76 -6.47
N ALA A 34 -0.29 1.14 -7.01
CA ALA A 34 -0.46 1.49 -8.41
C ALA A 34 -1.00 2.92 -8.55
N SER A 35 -0.65 3.57 -9.64
CA SER A 35 -1.19 4.87 -10.05
C SER A 35 -1.29 4.91 -11.58
N ARG A 36 -2.04 5.87 -12.12
CA ARG A 36 -2.12 6.10 -13.57
C ARG A 36 -0.77 6.54 -14.16
N ASN A 37 0.14 7.05 -13.33
CA ASN A 37 1.51 7.38 -13.68
C ASN A 37 2.47 6.51 -12.86
N GLN A 38 3.38 5.81 -13.55
CA GLN A 38 4.34 4.89 -12.94
C GLN A 38 5.33 5.61 -12.00
N GLU A 39 5.82 6.80 -12.37
CA GLU A 39 6.74 7.58 -11.55
C GLU A 39 6.09 7.99 -10.23
N THR A 40 4.80 8.37 -10.27
CA THR A 40 4.03 8.69 -9.06
C THR A 40 3.89 7.46 -8.15
N ALA A 41 3.58 6.29 -8.70
CA ALA A 41 3.49 5.05 -7.93
C ALA A 41 4.84 4.67 -7.30
N THR A 42 5.92 4.75 -8.08
CA THR A 42 7.28 4.44 -7.62
C THR A 42 7.76 5.41 -6.54
N ALA A 43 7.51 6.72 -6.71
CA ALA A 43 7.86 7.72 -5.71
C ALA A 43 7.08 7.52 -4.42
N TYR A 44 5.79 7.17 -4.52
CA TYR A 44 4.95 6.87 -3.36
C TYR A 44 5.40 5.60 -2.63
N ALA A 45 5.77 4.54 -3.35
CA ALA A 45 6.24 3.29 -2.75
C ALA A 45 7.60 3.40 -2.03
N LYS A 46 8.36 4.46 -2.27
CA LYS A 46 9.64 4.75 -1.60
C LYS A 46 9.50 5.58 -0.32
N LYS A 47 8.30 6.10 -0.02
CA LYS A 47 7.99 6.83 1.22
C LYS A 47 7.70 5.85 2.35
#